data_AF-A0A6M0RLD0-F1
#
_entry.id   AF-A0A6M0RLD0-F1
#
_cell.length_a   1.000
_cell.length_b   1.000
_cell.length_c   1.000
_cell.angle_alpha   90.00
_cell.angle_beta   90.00
_cell.angle_gamma   90.00
#
_symmetry.space_group_name_H-M   'P 1'
#
loop_
_entity.id
_entity.type
_entity.pdbx_description
1 polymer ?
#
loop_
_entity_poly.entity_id
_entity_poly.type
_entity_poly.pdbx_seq_one_letter_code
_entity_poly.pdbx_strand_id
1 'polypeptide(L)' 'MRSRGHKKLGEGFVPAPYRWVVERTFSWLDKARRLCRDYKVLPENHEGVVYGGMIRLMLRRLTDNRRRWTSKTPQAAQY' A
#
# COMPACT_ATOMS: atom_id res chain seq x y z
N MET A 1 21.03 -7.15 46.17
CA MET A 1 20.84 -6.18 45.06
C MET A 1 20.95 -6.93 43.73
N ARG A 2 19.86 -7.03 42.95
CA ARG A 2 19.88 -7.65 41.60
C ARG A 2 20.05 -6.55 40.56
N SER A 3 21.20 -6.53 39.89
CA SER A 3 21.47 -5.65 38.76
C SER A 3 20.52 -5.99 37.61
N ARG A 4 19.76 -5.00 37.12
CA ARG A 4 18.89 -5.13 35.96
C ARG A 4 19.77 -5.09 34.71
N GLY A 5 19.89 -6.23 34.01
CA GLY A 5 20.58 -6.30 32.72
C GLY A 5 19.87 -5.45 31.68
N HIS A 6 20.58 -4.48 31.09
CA HIS A 6 20.12 -3.75 29.92
C HIS A 6 20.15 -4.69 28.70
N LYS A 7 18.99 -4.93 28.07
CA LYS A 7 18.93 -5.64 26.78
C LYS A 7 19.67 -4.79 25.75
N LYS A 8 20.81 -5.28 25.24
CA LYS A 8 21.40 -4.75 24.01
C LYS A 8 20.39 -4.95 22.88
N LEU A 9 19.94 -3.85 22.29
CA LEU A 9 19.13 -3.88 21.07
C LEU A 9 20.05 -4.35 19.93
N GLY A 10 19.90 -5.62 19.58
CA GLY A 10 20.36 -6.35 18.38
C GLY A 10 21.51 -5.78 17.53
N GLU A 11 22.55 -6.59 17.35
CA GLU A 11 23.62 -6.37 16.40
C GLU A 11 23.10 -6.64 14.96
N GLY A 12 22.76 -5.58 14.21
CA GLY A 12 22.47 -5.64 12.76
C GLY A 12 21.00 -5.47 12.34
N PHE A 13 20.77 -5.26 11.03
CA PHE A 13 19.43 -5.12 10.44
C PHE A 13 18.73 -6.48 10.36
N VAL A 14 17.65 -6.64 11.11
CA VAL A 14 16.78 -7.83 11.03
C VAL A 14 15.55 -7.48 10.17
N PRO A 15 15.41 -8.06 8.95
CA PRO A 15 14.24 -7.81 8.12
C PRO A 15 12.97 -8.29 8.83
N ALA A 16 12.02 -7.39 9.05
CA ALA A 16 10.72 -7.77 9.60
C ALA A 16 9.88 -8.48 8.52
N PRO A 17 9.27 -9.64 8.83
CA PRO A 17 8.42 -10.34 7.88
C PRO A 17 7.25 -9.45 7.46
N TYR A 18 6.94 -9.43 6.15
CA TYR A 18 5.86 -8.64 5.54
C TYR A 18 5.98 -7.10 5.60
N ARG A 19 7.08 -6.55 6.13
CA ARG A 19 7.28 -5.09 6.20
C ARG A 19 7.14 -4.40 4.84
N TRP A 20 7.58 -5.06 3.76
CA TRP A 20 7.42 -4.57 2.39
C TRP A 20 5.96 -4.38 1.97
N VAL A 21 5.02 -5.16 2.52
CA VAL A 21 3.57 -5.06 2.20
C VAL A 21 3.02 -3.74 2.73
N VAL A 22 3.40 -3.42 3.97
CA VAL A 22 3.00 -2.19 4.67
C VAL A 22 3.63 -0.98 3.99
N GLU A 23 4.95 -1.00 3.77
CA GLU A 23 5.68 0.08 3.10
C GLU A 23 5.14 0.36 1.68
N ARG A 24 4.75 -0.70 0.95
CA ARG A 24 4.13 -0.55 -0.37
C ARG A 24 2.77 0.13 -0.31
N THR A 25 2.00 -0.13 0.74
CA THR A 25 0.71 0.53 0.97
C THR A 25 0.91 2.03 1.20
N PHE A 26 1.89 2.39 2.03
CA PHE A 26 2.27 3.80 2.20
C PHE A 26 2.77 4.44 0.90
N SER A 27 3.54 3.71 0.09
CA SER A 27 3.98 4.20 -1.22
C SER A 27 2.82 4.49 -2.20
N TRP A 28 1.69 3.78 -2.10
CA TRP A 28 0.51 4.08 -2.91
C TRP A 28 -0.26 5.30 -2.38
N LEU A 29 -0.33 5.45 -1.07
CA LEU A 29 -0.97 6.60 -0.42
C LEU A 29 -0.19 7.89 -0.66
N ASP A 30 1.13 7.83 -0.60
CA ASP A 30 2.01 8.97 -0.89
C ASP A 30 1.87 9.47 -2.34
N LYS A 31 1.63 8.56 -3.31
CA LYS A 31 1.35 8.93 -4.70
C LYS A 31 -0.02 9.60 -4.90
N ALA A 32 -0.93 9.54 -3.93
CA ALA A 32 -2.21 10.20 -4.02
C ALA A 32 -2.05 11.68 -3.63
N ARG A 33 -2.01 12.59 -4.62
CA ARG A 33 -1.86 14.05 -4.44
C ARG A 33 -2.71 14.68 -3.33
N ARG A 34 -3.86 14.09 -3.01
CA ARG A 34 -4.79 14.57 -1.98
C ARG A 34 -4.38 14.19 -0.55
N LEU A 35 -3.55 13.16 -0.36
CA LEU A 35 -2.93 12.80 0.92
C LEU A 35 -1.59 13.50 1.15
N CYS A 36 -0.91 13.98 0.10
CA CYS A 36 0.40 14.65 0.24
C CYS A 36 0.35 15.94 1.06
N ARG A 37 -0.84 16.55 1.21
CA ARG A 37 -1.04 17.71 2.09
C ARG A 37 -2.24 17.46 2.98
N ASP A 38 -1.97 17.29 4.26
CA ASP A 38 -3.03 17.27 5.25
C ASP A 38 -3.44 18.70 5.60
N TYR A 39 -4.64 19.06 5.16
CA TYR A 39 -5.27 20.34 5.46
C TYR A 39 -6.46 20.18 6.40
N LYS A 40 -6.71 18.95 6.88
CA LYS A 40 -7.89 18.63 7.67
C LYS A 40 -7.48 18.63 9.14
N VAL A 41 -8.19 19.41 9.94
CA VAL A 41 -7.99 19.44 11.41
C VAL A 41 -8.55 18.18 12.08
N LEU A 42 -9.55 17.55 11.44
CA LEU A 42 -10.28 16.41 11.98
C LEU A 42 -9.82 15.08 11.34
N PRO A 43 -9.49 14.04 12.14
CA PRO A 43 -9.05 12.73 11.65
C PRO A 43 -10.08 12.04 10.72
N GLU A 44 -11.37 12.19 11.00
CA GLU A 44 -12.48 11.57 10.25
C GLU A 44 -12.47 12.00 8.77
N ASN A 45 -12.07 13.25 8.55
CA ASN A 45 -11.93 13.78 7.19
C ASN A 45 -10.74 13.20 6.45
N HIS A 46 -9.69 12.80 7.16
CA HIS A 46 -8.51 12.16 6.57
C HIS A 46 -8.80 10.69 6.24
N GLU A 47 -9.61 10.01 7.04
CA GLU A 47 -10.08 8.63 6.77
C GLU A 47 -10.76 8.51 5.41
N GLY A 48 -11.70 9.41 5.08
CA GLY A 48 -12.38 9.42 3.79
C GLY A 48 -11.43 9.56 2.60
N VAL A 49 -10.32 10.29 2.76
CA VAL A 49 -9.30 10.47 1.71
C VAL A 49 -8.47 9.20 1.53
N VAL A 50 -8.13 8.50 2.62
CA VAL A 50 -7.48 7.18 2.57
C VAL A 50 -8.36 6.17 1.82
N TYR A 51 -9.65 6.07 2.17
CA TYR A 51 -10.60 5.20 1.48
C TYR A 51 -10.69 5.51 -0.02
N GLY A 52 -10.82 6.78 -0.38
CA GLY A 52 -10.85 7.21 -1.78
C GLY A 52 -9.57 6.85 -2.54
N GLY A 53 -8.39 6.96 -1.90
CA GLY A 53 -7.11 6.53 -2.45
C GLY A 53 -7.07 5.04 -2.76
N MET A 54 -7.53 4.21 -1.83
CA MET A 54 -7.58 2.75 -2.01
C MET A 54 -8.60 2.32 -3.06
N ILE A 55 -9.79 2.92 -3.09
CA ILE A 55 -10.81 2.65 -4.13
C ILE A 55 -10.23 2.94 -5.52
N ARG A 56 -9.59 4.09 -5.70
CA ARG A 56 -8.94 4.45 -6.98
C ARG A 56 -7.88 3.42 -7.40
N LEU A 57 -7.07 2.94 -6.45
CA LEU A 57 -6.06 1.91 -6.71
C LEU A 57 -6.71 0.59 -7.15
N MET A 58 -7.75 0.15 -6.46
CA MET A 58 -8.49 -1.07 -6.80
C MET A 58 -9.14 -0.98 -8.18
N LEU A 59 -9.75 0.16 -8.52
CA LEU A 59 -10.32 0.40 -9.85
C LEU A 59 -9.28 0.30 -10.96
N ARG A 60 -8.09 0.90 -10.78
CA ARG A 60 -6.98 0.79 -11.75
C ARG A 60 -6.52 -0.65 -11.93
N ARG A 61 -6.42 -1.40 -10.83
CA ARG A 61 -6.06 -2.83 -10.91
C ARG A 61 -7.12 -3.63 -11.66
N LEU A 62 -8.40 -3.34 -11.44
CA LEU A 62 -9.47 -4.03 -12.14
C LEU A 62 -9.41 -3.77 -13.65
N THR A 63 -9.21 -2.52 -14.07
CA THR A 63 -9.13 -2.17 -15.50
C THR A 63 -7.84 -2.65 -16.15
N ASP A 64 -6.70 -2.56 -15.47
CA ASP A 64 -5.43 -3.08 -15.99
C ASP A 64 -5.41 -4.62 -16.03
N ASN A 65 -6.04 -5.29 -15.07
CA ASN A 65 -6.19 -6.74 -15.08
C ASN A 65 -7.09 -7.17 -16.25
N ARG A 66 -8.22 -6.47 -16.45
CA ARG A 66 -9.09 -6.68 -17.62
C ARG A 66 -8.31 -6.55 -18.93
N ARG A 67 -7.51 -5.47 -19.09
CA ARG A 67 -6.68 -5.27 -20.28
C ARG A 67 -5.65 -6.38 -20.51
N ARG A 68 -4.97 -6.82 -19.45
CA ARG A 68 -4.00 -7.93 -19.54
C ARG A 68 -4.65 -9.26 -19.91
N TRP A 69 -5.86 -9.51 -19.42
CA TRP A 69 -6.59 -10.72 -19.76
C TRP A 69 -7.03 -10.70 -21.22
N THR A 70 -7.62 -9.59 -21.70
CA THR A 70 -8.04 -9.45 -23.11
C THR A 70 -6.87 -9.53 -24.08
N SER A 71 -5.67 -9.05 -23.71
CA SER A 71 -4.47 -9.18 -24.56
C SER A 71 -3.93 -10.61 -24.65
N LYS A 72 -4.31 -11.50 -23.72
CA LYS A 72 -3.90 -12.90 -23.69
C LYS A 72 -4.91 -13.84 -24.31
N THR A 73 -6.12 -13.37 -24.63
CA THR A 73 -7.09 -14.17 -25.38
C THR A 73 -6.56 -14.36 -26.80
N PRO A 74 -6.18 -15.59 -27.21
CA PRO A 74 -5.79 -15.80 -28.59
C PRO A 74 -7.01 -15.55 -29.47
N GLN A 75 -6.80 -14.89 -30.60
CA GLN A 75 -7.77 -14.66 -31.68
C GLN A 75 -8.14 -16.01 -32.32
N ALA A 76 -8.81 -16.89 -31.57
CA ALA A 76 -9.11 -18.26 -31.98
C ALA A 76 -10.63 -18.51 -32.11
N ALA A 77 -11.45 -17.46 -32.05
CA ALA A 77 -12.91 -17.54 -32.13
C ALA A 77 -13.47 -16.96 -33.45
N GLN A 78 -12.69 -16.95 -34.53
CA GLN A 78 -13.08 -16.46 -35.85
C GLN A 78 -13.00 -17.53 -36.96
N TYR A 79 -13.23 -18.79 -36.61
CA TYR A 79 -13.46 -19.88 -37.57
C TYR A 79 -14.91 -20.33 -37.48
#